data_AF-A0A4R5W7E6-F1
#
_entry.id   AF-A0A4R5W7E6-F1
#
_cell.length_a   1.000
_cell.length_b   1.000
_cell.length_c   1.000
_cell.angle_alpha   90.00
_cell.angle_beta   90.00
_cell.angle_gamma   90.00
#
_symmetry.space_group_name_H-M   'P 1'
#
loop_
_entity.id
_entity.type
_entity.pdbx_description
1 polymer ?
#
loop_
_entity_poly.entity_id
_entity_poly.type
_entity_poly.pdbx_seq_one_letter_code
_entity_poly.pdbx_strand_id
1 'polypeptide(L)'
;MSWKDAINYGKAMLAQQGIAPNTDHSADENLPLGARIGGLISLQQTPFIRANSNGAIVDIPDQLTNQICSIGRVRFDADGQLLRYYFWRGDEDDEAEVYVQLYQDQVGTISEVMYCARLTRFIPQSSEQQAAYMGSNGAGLGEPSYTIYKHQLSELGYSADELDNIFGDEDQLIYQRDVGNEAQQFIAPFRGTEIRIDDSNGEQGLRQQIFYMPYVRTLRDQQTKEYLFISTDIVESKNGDPSKRAIHVNFMLGLALDLERMTVQ
;
A
#
# COMPACT_ATOMS: atom_id res chain seq x y z
N MET A 1 -18.24 0.02 21.35
CA MET A 1 -19.24 -0.73 20.56
C MET A 1 -18.47 -1.57 19.55
N SER A 2 -18.61 -2.90 19.59
CA SER A 2 -17.91 -3.81 18.67
C SER A 2 -18.51 -3.72 17.27
N TRP A 3 -17.72 -4.01 16.23
CA TRP A 3 -18.19 -4.16 14.84
C TRP A 3 -19.29 -5.23 14.72
N LYS A 4 -19.19 -6.30 15.54
CA LYS A 4 -20.26 -7.30 15.69
C LYS A 4 -21.55 -6.67 16.22
N ASP A 5 -21.46 -5.72 17.14
CA ASP A 5 -22.63 -5.05 17.69
C ASP A 5 -23.27 -4.11 16.67
N ALA A 6 -22.48 -3.43 15.83
CA ALA A 6 -22.99 -2.56 14.77
C ALA A 6 -23.68 -3.35 13.64
N ILE A 7 -23.08 -4.47 13.21
CA ILE A 7 -23.67 -5.38 12.22
C ILE A 7 -24.91 -6.07 12.78
N ASN A 8 -24.86 -6.56 14.03
CA ASN A 8 -26.01 -7.21 14.66
C ASN A 8 -27.14 -6.22 14.94
N TYR A 9 -26.83 -4.96 15.27
CA TYR A 9 -27.81 -3.88 15.41
C TYR A 9 -28.47 -3.55 14.07
N GLY A 10 -27.69 -3.44 12.99
CA GLY A 10 -28.23 -3.27 11.63
C GLY A 10 -29.11 -4.44 11.19
N LYS A 11 -28.66 -5.69 11.44
CA LYS A 11 -29.44 -6.91 11.16
C LYS A 11 -30.74 -6.98 11.98
N ALA A 12 -30.70 -6.62 13.26
CA ALA A 12 -31.87 -6.60 14.14
C ALA A 12 -32.88 -5.52 13.75
N MET A 13 -32.42 -4.36 13.30
CA MET A 13 -33.26 -3.26 12.84
C MET A 13 -33.94 -3.58 11.50
N LEU A 14 -33.23 -4.22 10.57
CA LEU A 14 -33.77 -4.67 9.28
C LEU A 14 -34.78 -5.82 9.44
N ALA A 15 -34.51 -6.76 10.36
CA ALA A 15 -35.44 -7.83 10.71
C ALA A 15 -36.75 -7.30 11.34
N GLN A 16 -36.69 -6.22 12.14
CA GLN A 16 -37.88 -5.56 12.68
C GLN A 16 -38.71 -4.83 11.61
N GLN A 17 -38.13 -4.50 10.46
CA GLN A 17 -38.82 -3.85 9.33
C GLN A 17 -39.32 -4.85 8.28
N GLY A 18 -39.20 -6.16 8.50
CA GLY A 18 -39.67 -7.20 7.58
C GLY A 18 -38.86 -7.29 6.28
N ILE A 19 -37.68 -6.67 6.24
CA ILE A 19 -36.72 -6.77 5.13
C ILE A 19 -35.81 -7.95 5.48
N ALA A 20 -36.00 -9.09 4.81
CA ALA A 20 -35.04 -10.17 4.89
C ALA A 20 -33.66 -9.62 4.47
N PRO A 21 -32.57 -9.89 5.21
CA PRO A 21 -31.25 -9.51 4.76
C PRO A 21 -30.99 -10.25 3.44
N ASN A 22 -30.96 -9.52 2.33
CA ASN A 22 -30.46 -10.06 1.07
C ASN A 22 -29.00 -10.47 1.33
N THR A 23 -28.78 -11.76 1.48
CA THR A 23 -27.47 -12.41 1.56
C THR A 23 -26.77 -12.48 0.20
N ASP A 24 -27.31 -11.82 -0.82
CA ASP A 24 -26.94 -12.02 -2.23
C ASP A 24 -25.98 -10.96 -2.79
N HIS A 25 -25.47 -10.04 -1.95
CA HIS A 25 -24.48 -9.05 -2.39
C HIS A 25 -23.11 -9.32 -1.76
N SER A 26 -22.15 -9.66 -2.59
CA SER A 26 -20.75 -9.84 -2.21
C SER A 26 -20.11 -8.49 -1.88
N ALA A 27 -19.29 -8.43 -0.82
CA ALA A 27 -18.64 -7.21 -0.32
C ALA A 27 -17.57 -6.66 -1.29
N ASP A 28 -17.17 -7.46 -2.27
CA ASP A 28 -16.27 -7.12 -3.36
C ASP A 28 -16.97 -6.77 -4.68
N GLU A 29 -18.29 -6.52 -4.67
CA GLU A 29 -19.01 -6.06 -5.85
C GLU A 29 -18.68 -4.60 -6.24
N ASN A 30 -18.88 -4.29 -7.53
CA ASN A 30 -18.80 -2.95 -8.12
C ASN A 30 -17.41 -2.28 -7.97
N LEU A 31 -16.35 -3.07 -7.95
CA LEU A 31 -15.00 -2.54 -7.97
C LEU A 31 -14.58 -2.13 -9.39
N PRO A 32 -13.77 -1.08 -9.52
CA PRO A 32 -13.20 -0.67 -10.79
C PRO A 32 -12.52 -1.82 -11.53
N LEU A 33 -12.66 -1.79 -12.85
CA LEU A 33 -12.11 -2.78 -13.78
C LEU A 33 -12.69 -4.18 -13.62
N GLY A 34 -13.80 -4.34 -12.88
CA GLY A 34 -14.41 -5.66 -12.63
C GLY A 34 -13.60 -6.53 -11.67
N ALA A 35 -12.71 -5.91 -10.88
CA ALA A 35 -11.94 -6.61 -9.86
C ALA A 35 -12.85 -7.27 -8.81
N ARG A 36 -12.39 -8.39 -8.27
CA ARG A 36 -13.04 -9.14 -7.18
C ARG A 36 -12.04 -10.08 -6.53
N ILE A 37 -12.31 -10.52 -5.30
CA ILE A 37 -11.49 -11.54 -4.65
C ILE A 37 -11.60 -12.85 -5.43
N GLY A 38 -10.46 -13.48 -5.65
CA GLY A 38 -10.31 -14.64 -6.52
C GLY A 38 -10.16 -14.31 -8.00
N GLY A 39 -10.41 -13.06 -8.43
CA GLY A 39 -10.15 -12.58 -9.79
C GLY A 39 -8.65 -12.50 -10.09
N LEU A 40 -8.31 -12.44 -11.37
CA LEU A 40 -6.93 -12.47 -11.85
C LEU A 40 -6.54 -11.12 -12.44
N ILE A 41 -5.39 -10.59 -12.04
CA ILE A 41 -4.77 -9.41 -12.66
C ILE A 41 -3.54 -9.86 -13.45
N SER A 42 -3.48 -9.54 -14.73
CA SER A 42 -2.28 -9.72 -15.52
C SER A 42 -1.53 -8.41 -15.74
N LEU A 43 -0.22 -8.44 -15.54
CA LEU A 43 0.67 -7.29 -15.67
C LEU A 43 1.69 -7.54 -16.78
N GLN A 44 1.90 -6.56 -17.66
CA GLN A 44 3.01 -6.63 -18.60
C GLN A 44 4.35 -6.46 -17.87
N GLN A 45 5.35 -7.28 -18.20
CA GLN A 45 6.68 -7.21 -17.58
C GLN A 45 7.55 -6.06 -18.08
N THR A 46 7.27 -5.50 -19.26
CA THR A 46 8.12 -4.47 -19.89
C THR A 46 8.46 -3.27 -18.99
N PRO A 47 7.51 -2.68 -18.22
CA PRO A 47 7.84 -1.60 -17.28
C PRO A 47 8.82 -2.03 -16.19
N PHE A 48 8.65 -3.24 -15.65
CA PHE A 48 9.52 -3.78 -14.60
C PHE A 48 10.92 -4.09 -15.10
N ILE A 49 11.03 -4.70 -16.28
CA ILE A 49 12.32 -4.99 -16.94
C ILE A 49 13.07 -3.67 -17.19
N ARG A 50 12.37 -2.65 -17.70
CA ARG A 50 12.97 -1.33 -17.92
C ARG A 50 13.44 -0.70 -16.61
N ALA A 51 12.63 -0.74 -15.56
CA ALA A 51 12.99 -0.18 -14.26
C ALA A 51 14.22 -0.88 -13.68
N ASN A 52 14.22 -2.22 -13.67
CA ASN A 52 15.32 -3.04 -13.15
C ASN A 52 16.63 -2.84 -13.93
N SER A 53 16.57 -2.73 -15.27
CA SER A 53 17.76 -2.43 -16.08
C SER A 53 18.36 -1.05 -15.79
N ASN A 54 17.63 -0.19 -15.09
CA ASN A 54 18.03 1.17 -14.71
C ASN A 54 18.23 1.34 -13.20
N GLY A 55 18.30 0.25 -12.43
CA GLY A 55 18.66 0.24 -11.01
C GLY A 55 17.48 0.45 -10.04
N ALA A 56 16.27 0.08 -10.44
CA ALA A 56 15.14 -0.04 -9.51
C ALA A 56 15.42 -1.14 -8.45
N ILE A 57 14.93 -0.94 -7.23
CA ILE A 57 14.91 -1.95 -6.16
C ILE A 57 13.69 -2.86 -6.30
N VAL A 58 12.57 -2.32 -6.82
CA VAL A 58 11.32 -3.08 -6.98
C VAL A 58 11.50 -4.28 -7.89
N ASP A 59 11.15 -5.46 -7.36
CA ASP A 59 11.31 -6.70 -8.09
C ASP A 59 10.35 -6.84 -9.27
N ILE A 60 10.79 -7.63 -10.24
CA ILE A 60 9.92 -8.07 -11.33
C ILE A 60 8.96 -9.12 -10.76
N PRO A 61 7.63 -8.97 -10.92
CA PRO A 61 6.68 -9.99 -10.48
C PRO A 61 7.00 -11.35 -11.12
N ASP A 62 7.14 -12.39 -10.28
CA ASP A 62 7.41 -13.77 -10.72
C ASP A 62 6.32 -14.33 -11.63
N GLN A 63 5.09 -13.88 -11.41
CA GLN A 63 3.91 -14.32 -12.14
C GLN A 63 3.36 -13.17 -12.99
N LEU A 64 3.11 -13.47 -14.26
CA LEU A 64 2.42 -12.58 -15.19
C LEU A 64 0.98 -12.32 -14.76
N THR A 65 0.36 -13.28 -14.08
CA THR A 65 -1.03 -13.25 -13.63
C THR A 65 -1.07 -13.55 -12.14
N ASN A 66 -1.65 -12.64 -11.38
CA ASN A 66 -1.74 -12.70 -9.92
C ASN A 66 -3.20 -12.75 -9.49
N GLN A 67 -3.53 -13.61 -8.53
CA GLN A 67 -4.88 -13.69 -7.98
C GLN A 67 -5.07 -12.61 -6.91
N ILE A 68 -6.19 -11.89 -6.96
CA ILE A 68 -6.58 -10.94 -5.94
C ILE A 68 -7.03 -11.74 -4.70
N CYS A 69 -6.32 -11.61 -3.59
CA CYS A 69 -6.65 -12.29 -2.33
C CYS A 69 -7.34 -11.37 -1.31
N SER A 70 -7.15 -10.05 -1.41
CA SER A 70 -7.86 -9.07 -0.57
C SER A 70 -7.98 -7.72 -1.27
N ILE A 71 -8.92 -6.90 -0.79
CA ILE A 71 -9.14 -5.56 -1.33
C ILE A 71 -9.11 -4.54 -0.19
N GLY A 72 -8.19 -3.59 -0.30
CA GLY A 72 -8.09 -2.42 0.57
C GLY A 72 -8.80 -1.21 -0.02
N ARG A 73 -9.51 -0.47 0.82
CA ARG A 73 -10.05 0.85 0.50
C ARG A 73 -9.45 1.85 1.46
N VAL A 74 -8.58 2.72 0.96
CA VAL A 74 -7.93 3.78 1.75
C VAL A 74 -8.61 5.10 1.47
N ARG A 75 -9.05 5.77 2.53
CA ARG A 75 -9.58 7.14 2.47
C ARG A 75 -8.67 8.03 3.28
N PHE A 76 -8.08 9.02 2.62
CA PHE A 76 -7.35 10.10 3.28
C PHE A 76 -8.27 11.30 3.53
N ASP A 77 -7.79 12.27 4.28
CA ASP A 77 -8.46 13.58 4.45
C ASP A 77 -8.47 14.45 3.16
N ALA A 78 -8.21 13.84 2.00
CA ALA A 78 -8.21 14.45 0.68
C ALA A 78 -9.32 13.86 -0.20
N ASP A 79 -9.62 14.52 -1.31
CA ASP A 79 -10.65 14.08 -2.25
C ASP A 79 -10.23 12.80 -2.99
N GLY A 80 -11.19 11.89 -3.21
CA GLY A 80 -10.96 10.59 -3.85
C GLY A 80 -10.69 9.44 -2.86
N GLN A 81 -10.24 8.30 -3.38
CA GLN A 81 -9.82 7.16 -2.58
C GLN A 81 -8.76 6.33 -3.30
N LEU A 82 -7.94 5.62 -2.53
CA LEU A 82 -7.10 4.56 -3.07
C LEU A 82 -7.79 3.22 -2.92
N LEU A 83 -7.71 2.42 -3.97
CA LEU A 83 -8.08 1.00 -3.95
C LEU A 83 -6.80 0.19 -4.06
N ARG A 84 -6.65 -0.82 -3.22
CA ARG A 84 -5.51 -1.75 -3.24
C ARG A 84 -6.02 -3.14 -3.52
N TYR A 85 -5.58 -3.73 -4.62
CA TYR A 85 -5.86 -5.11 -4.99
C TYR A 85 -4.64 -5.95 -4.63
N TYR A 86 -4.74 -6.66 -3.52
CA TYR A 86 -3.63 -7.42 -2.95
C TYR A 86 -3.48 -8.76 -3.64
N PHE A 87 -2.24 -9.09 -3.99
CA PHE A 87 -1.83 -10.42 -4.41
C PHE A 87 -1.27 -11.19 -3.21
N TRP A 88 -0.54 -10.48 -2.36
CA TRP A 88 0.02 -10.99 -1.12
C TRP A 88 -0.23 -9.97 -0.01
N ARG A 89 -0.86 -10.41 1.09
CA ARG A 89 -1.26 -9.52 2.19
C ARG A 89 -0.09 -9.06 3.05
N GLY A 90 0.98 -9.85 3.12
CA GLY A 90 2.10 -9.63 4.03
C GLY A 90 1.66 -9.48 5.49
N ASP A 91 0.68 -10.30 5.89
CA ASP A 91 0.16 -10.33 7.26
C ASP A 91 1.15 -10.99 8.23
N GLU A 92 2.00 -11.88 7.71
CA GLU A 92 3.11 -12.51 8.41
C GLU A 92 4.40 -11.74 8.12
N ASP A 93 5.37 -11.78 9.04
CA ASP A 93 6.57 -10.94 8.95
C ASP A 93 7.46 -11.33 7.76
N ASP A 94 7.46 -12.61 7.39
CA ASP A 94 8.24 -13.22 6.30
C ASP A 94 7.54 -13.20 4.93
N GLU A 95 6.28 -12.77 4.84
CA GLU A 95 5.55 -12.64 3.57
C GLU A 95 5.61 -11.22 3.02
N ALA A 96 6.16 -11.00 1.84
CA ALA A 96 6.13 -9.68 1.20
C ALA A 96 4.68 -9.24 0.92
N GLU A 97 4.32 -8.02 1.31
CA GLU A 97 3.04 -7.41 0.93
C GLU A 97 3.17 -6.90 -0.50
N VAL A 98 2.25 -7.32 -1.37
CA VAL A 98 2.26 -6.99 -2.80
C VAL A 98 0.85 -6.69 -3.27
N TYR A 99 0.66 -5.55 -3.91
CA TYR A 99 -0.64 -5.12 -4.44
C TYR A 99 -0.51 -4.20 -5.65
N VAL A 100 -1.59 -4.10 -6.41
CA VAL A 100 -1.80 -2.97 -7.31
C VAL A 100 -2.67 -1.93 -6.62
N GLN A 101 -2.21 -0.69 -6.63
CA GLN A 101 -2.91 0.47 -6.13
C GLN A 101 -3.52 1.26 -7.28
N LEU A 102 -4.77 1.68 -7.13
CA LEU A 102 -5.48 2.54 -8.06
C LEU A 102 -5.93 3.79 -7.32
N TYR A 103 -5.71 4.96 -7.92
CA TYR A 103 -6.38 6.17 -7.45
C TYR A 103 -7.71 6.34 -8.19
N GLN A 104 -8.78 6.47 -7.43
CA GLN A 104 -10.12 6.76 -7.92
C GLN A 104 -10.54 8.16 -7.44
N ASP A 105 -10.88 9.03 -8.39
CA ASP A 105 -11.38 10.37 -8.08
C ASP A 105 -12.83 10.35 -7.54
N GLN A 106 -13.36 11.53 -7.22
CA GLN A 106 -14.73 11.66 -6.68
C GLN A 106 -15.84 11.24 -7.66
N VAL A 107 -15.59 11.24 -8.97
CA VAL A 107 -16.56 10.83 -10.00
C VAL A 107 -16.43 9.36 -10.38
N GLY A 108 -15.47 8.65 -9.78
CA GLY A 108 -15.26 7.22 -9.98
C GLY A 108 -14.24 6.87 -11.07
N THR A 109 -13.56 7.86 -11.66
CA THR A 109 -12.55 7.65 -12.71
C THR A 109 -11.25 7.18 -12.10
N ILE A 110 -10.63 6.18 -12.74
CA ILE A 110 -9.26 5.75 -12.43
C ILE A 110 -8.28 6.58 -13.24
N SER A 111 -7.43 7.36 -12.58
CA SER A 111 -6.41 8.17 -13.25
C SER A 111 -4.99 7.60 -13.13
N GLU A 112 -4.73 6.76 -12.12
CA GLU A 112 -3.40 6.24 -11.84
C GLU A 112 -3.46 4.79 -11.38
N VAL A 113 -2.47 3.99 -11.81
CA VAL A 113 -2.24 2.62 -11.39
C VAL A 113 -0.79 2.46 -11.02
N MET A 114 -0.53 1.76 -9.92
CA MET A 114 0.81 1.54 -9.41
C MET A 114 0.96 0.15 -8.85
N TYR A 115 2.02 -0.56 -9.24
CA TYR A 115 2.43 -1.77 -8.59
C TYR A 115 3.23 -1.43 -7.34
N CYS A 116 2.89 -2.06 -6.22
CA CYS A 116 3.56 -1.85 -4.94
C CYS A 116 4.04 -3.18 -4.35
N ALA A 117 5.27 -3.21 -3.85
CA ALA A 117 5.84 -4.34 -3.14
C ALA A 117 6.59 -3.87 -1.88
N ARG A 118 6.46 -4.61 -0.78
CA ARG A 118 7.09 -4.26 0.49
C ARG A 118 8.58 -4.55 0.43
N LEU A 119 9.38 -3.50 0.62
CA LEU A 119 10.82 -3.62 0.81
C LEU A 119 11.13 -4.17 2.21
N THR A 120 10.57 -3.54 3.23
CA THR A 120 10.77 -3.97 4.61
C THR A 120 9.68 -3.44 5.53
N ARG A 121 9.57 -4.04 6.71
CA ARG A 121 8.70 -3.61 7.80
C ARG A 121 9.52 -3.50 9.07
N PHE A 122 9.26 -2.43 9.80
CA PHE A 122 9.85 -2.16 11.09
C PHE A 122 8.76 -2.01 12.15
N ILE A 123 8.97 -2.59 13.33
CA ILE A 123 8.08 -2.40 14.48
C ILE A 123 8.74 -1.36 15.40
N PRO A 124 8.14 -0.16 15.57
CA PRO A 124 8.70 0.86 16.45
C PRO A 124 8.75 0.34 17.89
N GLN A 125 9.93 0.45 18.51
CA GLN A 125 10.22 -0.04 19.86
C GLN A 125 10.06 1.06 20.92
N SER A 126 9.91 2.33 20.51
CA SER A 126 9.73 3.47 21.41
C SER A 126 8.67 4.45 20.91
N SER A 127 8.10 5.23 21.83
CA SER A 127 7.18 6.31 21.49
C SER A 127 7.83 7.40 20.65
N GLU A 128 9.15 7.59 20.79
CA GLU A 128 9.93 8.54 19.99
C GLU A 128 10.03 8.07 18.53
N GLN A 129 10.37 6.79 18.31
CA GLN A 129 10.38 6.20 16.97
C GLN A 129 9.00 6.26 16.33
N GLN A 130 7.95 5.92 17.09
CA GLN A 130 6.58 6.02 16.61
C GLN A 130 6.23 7.47 16.24
N ALA A 131 6.57 8.46 17.06
CA ALA A 131 6.30 9.87 16.77
C ALA A 131 7.04 10.37 15.52
N ALA A 132 8.28 9.91 15.30
CA ALA A 132 9.06 10.23 14.11
C ALA A 132 8.40 9.68 12.84
N TYR A 133 7.95 8.41 12.85
CA TYR A 133 7.28 7.81 11.70
C TYR A 133 5.80 8.20 11.55
N MET A 134 5.22 8.90 12.53
CA MET A 134 3.92 9.56 12.41
C MET A 134 4.05 11.05 12.04
N GLY A 135 5.27 11.60 11.97
CA GLY A 135 5.52 13.03 11.72
C GLY A 135 4.97 13.97 12.81
N SER A 136 4.70 13.45 14.02
CA SER A 136 3.93 14.16 15.05
C SER A 136 4.65 15.37 15.68
N ASN A 137 5.99 15.42 15.56
CA ASN A 137 6.82 16.48 16.13
C ASN A 137 7.38 17.45 15.07
N GLY A 138 6.89 17.40 13.83
CA GLY A 138 7.43 18.23 12.74
C GLY A 138 8.79 17.77 12.21
N ALA A 139 9.14 16.50 12.42
CA ALA A 139 10.38 15.86 11.98
C ALA A 139 10.13 14.38 11.68
N GLY A 140 11.06 13.74 10.95
CA GLY A 140 10.92 12.34 10.52
C GLY A 140 10.06 12.20 9.26
N LEU A 141 8.98 11.40 9.32
CA LEU A 141 8.09 11.21 8.19
C LEU A 141 7.48 12.56 7.76
N GLY A 142 7.82 13.02 6.56
CA GLY A 142 7.48 14.36 6.08
C GLY A 142 8.68 15.27 5.81
N GLU A 143 9.90 14.84 6.13
CA GLU A 143 11.13 15.51 5.73
C GLU A 143 11.31 15.55 4.20
N PRO A 144 12.17 16.42 3.65
CA PRO A 144 12.26 16.66 2.21
C PRO A 144 12.79 15.46 1.44
N SER A 145 13.56 14.60 2.09
CA SER A 145 14.14 13.41 1.46
C SER A 145 14.22 12.23 2.42
N TYR A 146 14.32 11.04 1.86
CA TYR A 146 14.62 9.80 2.58
C TYR A 146 15.76 9.09 1.87
N THR A 147 16.75 8.61 2.63
CA THR A 147 17.94 7.97 2.08
C THR A 147 17.95 6.49 2.43
N ILE A 148 18.16 5.63 1.44
CA ILE A 148 18.43 4.19 1.60
C ILE A 148 19.91 3.96 1.30
N TYR A 149 20.62 3.35 2.24
CA TYR A 149 22.04 3.03 2.08
C TYR A 149 22.23 1.59 1.59
N LYS A 150 23.31 1.34 0.84
CA LYS A 150 23.65 0.02 0.27
C LYS A 150 23.74 -1.08 1.33
N HIS A 151 24.30 -0.76 2.50
CA HIS A 151 24.39 -1.73 3.60
C HIS A 151 23.01 -2.15 4.13
N GLN A 152 22.00 -1.28 4.12
CA GLN A 152 20.65 -1.62 4.58
C GLN A 152 20.02 -2.67 3.68
N LEU A 153 20.18 -2.54 2.35
CA LEU A 153 19.69 -3.56 1.42
C LEU A 153 20.51 -4.86 1.52
N SER A 154 21.82 -4.76 1.76
CA SER A 154 22.63 -5.95 2.02
C SER A 154 22.16 -6.73 3.25
N GLU A 155 21.79 -6.04 4.34
CA GLU A 155 21.23 -6.64 5.55
C GLU A 155 19.84 -7.27 5.32
N LEU A 156 19.09 -6.78 4.33
CA LEU A 156 17.83 -7.39 3.89
C LEU A 156 18.04 -8.62 2.97
N GLY A 157 19.28 -8.96 2.63
CA GLY A 157 19.62 -10.17 1.89
C GLY A 157 19.87 -9.97 0.39
N TYR A 158 19.91 -8.73 -0.10
CA TYR A 158 20.27 -8.45 -1.50
C TYR A 158 21.72 -8.89 -1.77
N SER A 159 21.93 -9.57 -2.90
CA SER A 159 23.24 -10.03 -3.35
C SER A 159 24.12 -8.87 -3.82
N ALA A 160 25.44 -9.11 -3.87
CA ALA A 160 26.38 -8.09 -4.35
C ALA A 160 26.05 -7.63 -5.78
N ASP A 161 25.66 -8.54 -6.67
CA ASP A 161 25.32 -8.23 -8.06
C ASP A 161 24.05 -7.36 -8.15
N GLU A 162 23.03 -7.65 -7.33
CA GLU A 162 21.82 -6.82 -7.25
C GLU A 162 22.13 -5.43 -6.72
N LEU A 163 22.94 -5.35 -5.65
CA LEU A 163 23.34 -4.08 -5.06
C LEU A 163 24.17 -3.23 -6.03
N ASP A 164 25.07 -3.85 -6.80
CA ASP A 164 25.84 -3.15 -7.83
C ASP A 164 24.95 -2.67 -8.99
N ASN A 165 23.91 -3.42 -9.36
CA ASN A 165 22.94 -2.96 -10.35
C ASN A 165 22.06 -1.79 -9.84
N ILE A 166 21.64 -1.84 -8.57
CA ILE A 166 20.76 -0.85 -7.95
C ILE A 166 21.50 0.48 -7.72
N PHE A 167 22.71 0.42 -7.16
CA PHE A 167 23.47 1.59 -6.73
C PHE A 167 24.49 2.08 -7.76
N GLY A 168 24.97 1.20 -8.65
CA GLY A 168 26.14 1.51 -9.46
C GLY A 168 27.36 1.81 -8.59
N ASP A 169 27.96 2.98 -8.80
CA ASP A 169 29.13 3.45 -8.05
C ASP A 169 28.77 4.16 -6.72
N GLU A 170 27.49 4.43 -6.48
CA GLU A 170 27.02 5.13 -5.27
C GLU A 170 26.88 4.19 -4.06
N ASP A 171 26.84 4.74 -2.85
CA ASP A 171 26.58 3.99 -1.62
C ASP A 171 25.19 4.27 -1.02
N GLN A 172 24.45 5.19 -1.62
CA GLN A 172 23.14 5.66 -1.14
C GLN A 172 22.19 6.01 -2.28
N LEU A 173 20.90 5.86 -2.02
CA LEU A 173 19.80 6.28 -2.89
C LEU A 173 18.98 7.31 -2.14
N ILE A 174 18.81 8.48 -2.76
CA ILE A 174 18.04 9.58 -2.18
C ILE A 174 16.69 9.68 -2.89
N TYR A 175 15.61 9.50 -2.15
CA TYR A 175 14.24 9.76 -2.60
C TYR A 175 13.80 11.12 -2.10
N GLN A 176 13.21 11.93 -2.96
CA GLN A 176 12.66 13.25 -2.63
C GLN A 176 11.17 13.14 -2.33
N ARG A 177 10.67 13.93 -1.40
CA ARG A 177 9.24 13.95 -1.03
C ARG A 177 8.41 14.42 -2.24
N ASP A 178 7.44 13.62 -2.69
CA ASP A 178 6.70 13.84 -3.95
C ASP A 178 5.45 14.74 -3.78
N VAL A 179 5.38 15.52 -2.70
CA VAL A 179 4.21 16.37 -2.40
C VAL A 179 4.61 17.72 -1.86
N GLY A 180 3.75 18.72 -2.06
CA GLY A 180 3.95 20.09 -1.59
C GLY A 180 5.18 20.78 -2.20
N ASN A 181 5.71 21.80 -1.51
CA ASN A 181 6.81 22.60 -2.03
C ASN A 181 8.17 22.10 -1.52
N GLU A 182 9.17 22.04 -2.40
CA GLU A 182 10.56 21.66 -2.10
C GLU A 182 11.23 22.57 -1.05
N ALA A 183 10.84 23.85 -0.98
CA ALA A 183 11.38 24.78 0.02
C ALA A 183 10.91 24.47 1.45
N GLN A 184 9.82 23.70 1.61
CA GLN A 184 9.31 23.33 2.91
C GLN A 184 10.17 22.21 3.50
N GLN A 185 10.83 22.51 4.63
CA GLN A 185 11.66 21.57 5.36
C GLN A 185 10.86 20.42 5.98
N PHE A 186 9.54 20.58 6.10
CA PHE A 186 8.66 19.54 6.60
C PHE A 186 7.24 19.73 6.07
N ILE A 187 6.58 18.62 5.72
CA ILE A 187 5.13 18.56 5.49
C ILE A 187 4.56 17.40 6.29
N ALA A 188 3.45 17.66 7.01
CA ALA A 188 2.78 16.62 7.78
C ALA A 188 2.36 15.44 6.87
N PRO A 189 2.57 14.18 7.28
CA PRO A 189 2.09 13.01 6.56
C PRO A 189 0.57 13.05 6.34
N PHE A 190 0.13 12.47 5.22
CA PHE A 190 -1.28 12.24 5.01
C PHE A 190 -1.81 11.29 6.08
N ARG A 191 -2.99 11.59 6.59
CA ARG A 191 -3.71 10.71 7.50
C ARG A 191 -4.89 10.09 6.78
N GLY A 192 -5.06 8.79 6.96
CA GLY A 192 -6.18 8.07 6.37
C GLY A 192 -6.59 6.85 7.18
N THR A 193 -7.67 6.22 6.74
CA THR A 193 -8.13 4.94 7.24
C THR A 193 -8.20 3.96 6.08
N GLU A 194 -7.66 2.78 6.28
CA GLU A 194 -7.88 1.64 5.39
C GLU A 194 -8.87 0.66 6.00
N ILE A 195 -9.80 0.22 5.16
CA ILE A 195 -10.63 -0.96 5.43
C ILE A 195 -10.27 -1.99 4.36
N ARG A 196 -9.71 -3.12 4.78
CA ARG A 196 -9.37 -4.25 3.92
C ARG A 196 -10.35 -5.39 4.16
N ILE A 197 -10.89 -5.96 3.10
CA ILE A 197 -11.67 -7.20 3.13
C ILE A 197 -10.81 -8.35 2.58
N ASP A 198 -10.84 -9.48 3.26
CA ASP A 198 -9.99 -10.64 2.97
C ASP A 198 -10.79 -11.84 2.41
N ASP A 199 -12.12 -11.70 2.32
CA ASP A 199 -12.99 -12.65 1.64
C ASP A 199 -14.14 -11.91 0.94
N SER A 200 -14.75 -12.57 -0.03
CA SER A 200 -15.82 -12.01 -0.86
C SER A 200 -17.03 -11.57 -0.04
N ASN A 201 -17.31 -12.20 1.10
CA ASN A 201 -18.45 -11.84 1.96
C ASN A 201 -18.11 -10.69 2.93
N GLY A 202 -16.84 -10.28 3.03
CA GLY A 202 -16.35 -9.26 3.95
C GLY A 202 -16.41 -9.67 5.42
N GLU A 203 -16.38 -10.96 5.72
CA GLU A 203 -16.42 -11.48 7.10
C GLU A 203 -15.06 -11.35 7.81
N GLN A 204 -13.98 -11.43 7.03
CA GLN A 204 -12.59 -11.30 7.42
C GLN A 204 -11.98 -10.05 6.78
N GLY A 205 -10.98 -9.51 7.45
CA GLY A 205 -10.33 -8.27 7.04
C GLY A 205 -9.65 -7.54 8.18
N LEU A 206 -9.25 -6.31 7.90
CA LEU A 206 -8.70 -5.41 8.91
C LEU A 206 -9.19 -3.99 8.72
N ARG A 207 -9.08 -3.22 9.80
CA ARG A 207 -9.23 -1.77 9.80
C ARG A 207 -8.00 -1.16 10.44
N GLN A 208 -7.40 -0.17 9.79
CA GLN A 208 -6.20 0.48 10.28
C GLN A 208 -6.18 1.97 9.97
N GLN A 209 -5.53 2.74 10.85
CA GLN A 209 -5.15 4.12 10.56
C GLN A 209 -3.79 4.14 9.87
N ILE A 210 -3.63 5.01 8.90
CA ILE A 210 -2.42 5.12 8.09
C ILE A 210 -1.90 6.57 8.20
N PHE A 211 -0.61 6.70 8.49
CA PHE A 211 0.17 7.92 8.31
C PHE A 211 1.12 7.70 7.16
N TYR A 212 0.99 8.45 6.07
CA TYR A 212 1.60 8.10 4.80
C TYR A 212 2.34 9.29 4.20
N MET A 213 3.54 9.05 3.67
CA MET A 213 4.26 10.03 2.88
C MET A 213 4.90 9.36 1.65
N PRO A 214 4.63 9.85 0.43
CA PRO A 214 5.30 9.38 -0.77
C PRO A 214 6.63 10.12 -0.98
N TYR A 215 7.65 9.34 -1.31
CA TYR A 215 8.93 9.81 -1.81
C TYR A 215 9.19 9.20 -3.19
N VAL A 216 10.02 9.84 -4.00
CA VAL A 216 10.28 9.44 -5.37
C VAL A 216 11.74 9.68 -5.73
N ARG A 217 12.31 8.79 -6.54
CA ARG A 217 13.57 9.03 -7.22
C ARG A 217 13.42 8.78 -8.71
N THR A 218 14.26 9.43 -9.50
CA THR A 218 14.37 9.17 -10.93
C THR A 218 15.48 8.14 -11.16
N LEU A 219 15.20 7.11 -11.95
CA LEU A 219 16.16 6.06 -12.29
C LEU A 219 17.18 6.54 -13.34
N ARG A 220 18.17 5.70 -13.65
CA ARG A 220 19.28 6.04 -14.55
C ARG A 220 18.84 6.46 -15.96
N ASP A 221 17.69 6.00 -16.44
CA ASP A 221 17.11 6.41 -17.73
C ASP A 221 16.52 7.83 -17.74
N GLN A 222 16.50 8.52 -16.61
CA GLN A 222 15.97 9.88 -16.43
C GLN A 222 14.47 10.03 -16.73
N GLN A 223 13.76 8.92 -16.95
CA GLN A 223 12.35 8.92 -17.34
C GLN A 223 11.51 8.11 -16.36
N THR A 224 12.02 6.96 -15.95
CA THR A 224 11.33 6.07 -15.03
C THR A 224 11.49 6.58 -13.61
N LYS A 225 10.36 6.68 -12.91
CA LYS A 225 10.31 7.01 -11.50
C LYS A 225 10.10 5.75 -10.68
N GLU A 226 10.84 5.62 -9.59
CA GLU A 226 10.55 4.63 -8.55
C GLU A 226 10.11 5.38 -7.30
N TYR A 227 9.01 4.91 -6.73
CA TYR A 227 8.42 5.48 -5.54
C TYR A 227 8.83 4.69 -4.30
N LEU A 228 9.00 5.41 -3.20
CA LEU A 228 9.10 4.86 -1.86
C LEU A 228 7.96 5.43 -1.02
N PHE A 229 7.01 4.57 -0.70
CA PHE A 229 5.92 4.90 0.20
C PHE A 229 6.26 4.44 1.60
N ILE A 230 6.37 5.41 2.51
CA ILE A 230 6.59 5.11 3.92
C ILE A 230 5.26 5.32 4.63
N SER A 231 4.75 4.26 5.25
CA SER A 231 3.51 4.32 6.05
C SER A 231 3.73 3.84 7.48
N THR A 232 3.16 4.55 8.45
CA THR A 232 2.89 3.99 9.77
C THR A 232 1.45 3.53 9.82
N ASP A 233 1.26 2.23 10.04
CA ASP A 233 -0.04 1.57 10.06
C ASP A 233 -0.36 1.15 11.50
N ILE A 234 -1.48 1.66 12.02
CA ILE A 234 -2.00 1.33 13.34
C ILE A 234 -3.24 0.46 13.14
N VAL A 235 -3.08 -0.85 13.28
CA VAL A 235 -4.16 -1.83 13.18
C VAL A 235 -5.13 -1.62 14.33
N GLU A 236 -6.35 -1.20 14.03
CA GLU A 236 -7.41 -0.99 15.04
C GLU A 236 -8.12 -2.30 15.37
N SER A 237 -8.31 -3.16 14.37
CA SER A 237 -8.94 -4.48 14.53
C SER A 237 -8.61 -5.40 13.36
N LYS A 238 -8.57 -6.71 13.63
CA LYS A 238 -8.45 -7.76 12.61
C LYS A 238 -9.57 -8.78 12.82
N ASN A 239 -10.34 -9.07 11.79
CA ASN A 239 -11.53 -9.93 11.83
C ASN A 239 -12.52 -9.53 12.94
N GLY A 240 -12.65 -8.21 13.19
CA GLY A 240 -13.49 -7.65 14.26
C GLY A 240 -12.95 -7.81 15.69
N ASP A 241 -11.73 -8.32 15.85
CA ASP A 241 -11.05 -8.44 17.14
C ASP A 241 -10.12 -7.25 17.39
N PRO A 242 -10.46 -6.33 18.33
CA PRO A 242 -9.62 -5.18 18.65
C PRO A 242 -8.40 -5.52 19.52
N SER A 243 -8.33 -6.74 20.08
CA SER A 243 -7.15 -7.17 20.84
C SER A 243 -5.93 -7.44 19.94
N LYS A 244 -6.15 -7.61 18.63
CA LYS A 244 -5.11 -7.76 17.61
C LYS A 244 -4.53 -6.42 17.13
N ARG A 245 -4.48 -5.43 18.03
CA ARG A 245 -3.91 -4.12 17.73
C ARG A 245 -2.40 -4.23 17.59
N ALA A 246 -1.87 -3.64 16.53
CA ALA A 246 -0.45 -3.61 16.23
C ALA A 246 -0.06 -2.29 15.54
N ILE A 247 1.21 -1.95 15.57
CA ILE A 247 1.76 -0.76 14.92
C ILE A 247 2.97 -1.19 14.11
N HIS A 248 2.97 -0.85 12.84
CA HIS A 248 4.04 -1.20 11.90
C HIS A 248 4.42 0.03 11.09
N VAL A 249 5.69 0.11 10.72
CA VAL A 249 6.18 1.04 9.70
C VAL A 249 6.53 0.22 8.48
N ASN A 250 5.86 0.48 7.36
CA ASN A 250 6.09 -0.19 6.09
C ASN A 250 6.84 0.72 5.12
N PHE A 251 7.80 0.13 4.44
CA PHE A 251 8.51 0.74 3.31
C PHE A 251 8.05 -0.02 2.06
N MET A 252 7.20 0.60 1.24
CA MET A 252 6.70 0.00 0.00
C MET A 252 7.36 0.68 -1.18
N LEU A 253 7.90 -0.12 -2.09
CA LEU A 253 8.40 0.35 -3.38
C LEU A 253 7.26 0.39 -4.38
N GLY A 254 7.23 1.41 -5.23
CA GLY A 254 6.18 1.63 -6.21
C GLY A 254 6.70 1.87 -7.62
N LEU A 255 6.06 1.25 -8.61
CA LEU A 255 6.19 1.61 -10.03
C LEU A 255 4.84 1.97 -10.62
N ALA A 256 4.77 3.17 -11.20
CA ALA A 256 3.62 3.59 -11.98
C ALA A 256 3.48 2.72 -13.23
N LEU A 257 2.25 2.32 -13.54
CA LEU A 257 1.91 1.52 -14.71
C LEU A 257 0.87 2.26 -15.54
N ASP A 258 0.99 2.17 -16.87
CA ASP A 258 -0.09 2.58 -17.74
C ASP A 258 -1.26 1.60 -17.55
N LEU A 259 -2.49 2.12 -17.43
CA LEU A 259 -3.69 1.29 -17.22
C LEU A 259 -3.86 0.21 -18.33
N GLU A 260 -3.46 0.53 -19.56
CA GLU A 260 -3.48 -0.39 -20.71
C GLU A 260 -2.52 -1.60 -20.58
N ARG A 261 -1.56 -1.54 -19.64
CA ARG A 261 -0.62 -2.64 -19.36
C ARG A 261 -1.13 -3.59 -18.29
N MET A 262 -2.34 -3.37 -17.79
CA MET A 262 -3.00 -4.21 -16.80
C MET A 262 -4.33 -4.74 -17.36
N THR A 263 -4.61 -6.02 -17.15
CA THR A 263 -5.93 -6.61 -17.43
C THR A 263 -6.47 -7.32 -16.19
N VAL A 264 -7.80 -7.28 -16.02
CA VAL A 264 -8.50 -7.91 -14.89
C VAL A 264 -9.51 -8.92 -15.45
N GLN A 265 -9.56 -10.13 -14.88
CA GLN A 265 -10.37 -11.26 -15.32
C GLN A 265 -11.11 -11.94 -14.16
#